data_AF-A0A0K2LC16-F1
#
_entry.id   AF-A0A0K2LC16-F1
#
_cell.length_a   1.000
_cell.length_b   1.000
_cell.length_c   1.000
_cell.angle_alpha   90.00
_cell.angle_beta   90.00
_cell.angle_gamma   90.00
#
_symmetry.space_group_name_H-M   'P 1'
#
loop_
_entity.id
_entity.type
_entity.pdbx_description
1 polymer ?
#
loop_
_entity_poly.entity_id
_entity_poly.type
_entity_poly.pdbx_seq_one_letter_code
_entity_poly.pdbx_strand_id
1 'polypeptide(L)'
;MGKSTYKFQAVIGVSVFAALGTILMFFEFPILIWMPFLKVDLSDVVTLIGTFAYGPVGGIMIALIKSMVHVIVTGSGVAGLIGSGAAFVGSVAMLIPFNYFWKKDHRTSAIIAGTVSMTVIMSILNYVVIMPLYMNVVGMKLNMSLAQYVATGVIPFNIVKALIISAAVMIVYPRIKGHFAIK
;
A
#
# COMPACT_ATOMS: atom_id res chain seq x y z
N MET A 1 26.84 -19.04 -6.76
CA MET A 1 26.61 -17.80 -7.56
C MET A 1 27.36 -16.63 -6.94
N GLY A 2 27.90 -15.71 -7.74
CA GLY A 2 28.58 -14.52 -7.23
C GLY A 2 27.61 -13.48 -6.67
N LYS A 3 28.07 -12.62 -5.75
CA LYS A 3 27.25 -11.54 -5.14
C LYS A 3 26.58 -10.62 -6.17
N SER A 4 27.19 -10.44 -7.35
CA SER A 4 26.65 -9.63 -8.45
C SER A 4 25.37 -10.23 -9.05
N THR A 5 25.37 -11.54 -9.33
CA THR A 5 24.21 -12.24 -9.91
C THR A 5 22.99 -12.22 -8.98
N TYR A 6 23.21 -12.32 -7.66
CA TYR A 6 22.14 -12.21 -6.66
C TYR A 6 21.49 -10.81 -6.63
N LYS A 7 22.30 -9.75 -6.75
CA LYS A 7 21.78 -8.38 -6.83
C LYS A 7 20.96 -8.18 -8.11
N PHE A 8 21.43 -8.71 -9.24
CA PHE A 8 20.72 -8.61 -10.51
C PHE A 8 19.35 -9.33 -10.46
N GLN A 9 19.30 -10.55 -9.91
CA GLN A 9 18.03 -11.27 -9.73
C GLN A 9 17.05 -10.54 -8.81
N ALA A 10 17.54 -9.91 -7.74
CA ALA A 10 16.68 -9.13 -6.84
C ALA A 10 16.06 -7.92 -7.55
N VAL A 11 16.82 -7.22 -8.40
CA VAL A 11 16.31 -6.10 -9.20
C VAL A 11 15.23 -6.57 -10.18
N ILE A 12 15.46 -7.68 -10.88
CA ILE A 12 14.46 -8.26 -11.79
C ILE A 12 13.20 -8.63 -11.00
N GLY A 13 13.35 -9.31 -9.87
CA GLY A 13 12.25 -9.69 -9.00
C GLY A 13 11.40 -8.50 -8.57
N VAL A 14 12.04 -7.48 -7.99
CA VAL A 14 11.36 -6.23 -7.61
C VAL A 14 10.61 -5.61 -8.78
N SER A 15 11.21 -5.61 -9.99
CA SER A 15 10.58 -5.06 -11.19
C SER A 15 9.34 -5.83 -11.62
N VAL A 16 9.38 -7.17 -11.58
CA VAL A 16 8.23 -8.03 -11.90
C VAL A 16 7.10 -7.84 -10.87
N PHE A 17 7.43 -7.82 -9.58
CA PHE A 17 6.43 -7.56 -8.52
C PHE A 17 5.84 -6.15 -8.63
N ALA A 18 6.64 -5.15 -9.00
CA ALA A 18 6.14 -3.79 -9.24
C ALA A 18 5.19 -3.73 -10.45
N ALA A 19 5.52 -4.40 -11.55
CA ALA A 19 4.63 -4.49 -12.71
C ALA A 19 3.30 -5.16 -12.35
N LEU A 20 3.34 -6.30 -11.66
CA LEU A 20 2.13 -6.99 -11.17
C LEU A 20 1.33 -6.11 -10.21
N GLY A 21 1.99 -5.43 -9.27
CA GLY A 21 1.36 -4.49 -8.36
C GLY A 21 0.67 -3.35 -9.10
N THR A 22 1.32 -2.80 -10.13
CA THR A 22 0.73 -1.74 -10.97
C THR A 22 -0.53 -2.23 -11.66
N ILE A 23 -0.50 -3.43 -12.28
CA ILE A 23 -1.66 -4.02 -12.94
C ILE A 23 -2.83 -4.13 -11.96
N LEU A 24 -2.58 -4.66 -10.76
CA LEU A 24 -3.62 -4.79 -9.74
C LEU A 24 -4.15 -3.45 -9.22
N MET A 25 -3.32 -2.40 -9.24
CA MET A 25 -3.71 -1.06 -8.80
C MET A 25 -4.78 -0.45 -9.72
N PHE A 26 -4.83 -0.81 -11.01
CA PHE A 26 -5.90 -0.37 -11.91
C PHE A 26 -7.28 -0.95 -11.58
N PHE A 27 -7.34 -2.05 -10.83
CA PHE A 27 -8.58 -2.65 -10.33
C PHE A 27 -8.96 -2.06 -8.97
N GLU A 28 -8.78 -0.75 -8.81
CA GLU A 28 -9.15 -0.01 -7.61
C GLU A 28 -10.65 0.30 -7.57
N PHE A 29 -11.26 0.17 -6.40
CA PHE A 29 -12.69 0.44 -6.21
C PHE A 29 -12.97 1.15 -4.88
N PRO A 30 -14.00 2.01 -4.80
CA PRO A 30 -14.37 2.66 -3.55
C PRO A 30 -15.07 1.66 -2.63
N ILE A 31 -14.65 1.62 -1.37
CA ILE A 31 -15.29 0.77 -0.34
C ILE A 31 -16.27 1.55 0.53
N LEU A 32 -16.02 2.83 0.73
CA LEU A 32 -16.92 3.74 1.45
C LEU A 32 -17.76 4.49 0.41
N ILE A 33 -19.05 4.15 0.32
CA ILE A 33 -19.98 4.73 -0.68
C ILE A 33 -20.02 6.26 -0.57
N TRP A 34 -19.93 6.80 0.64
CA TRP A 34 -19.94 8.25 0.89
C TRP A 34 -18.59 8.93 0.62
N MET A 35 -17.50 8.20 0.40
CA MET A 35 -16.14 8.71 0.12
C MET A 35 -15.52 8.02 -1.11
N PRO A 36 -16.03 8.29 -2.33
CA PRO A 36 -15.67 7.54 -3.54
C PRO A 36 -14.21 7.72 -4.02
N PHE A 37 -13.50 8.70 -3.48
CA PHE A 37 -12.08 8.94 -3.77
C PHE A 37 -11.14 8.09 -2.89
N LEU A 38 -11.64 7.49 -1.81
CA LEU A 38 -10.88 6.52 -1.00
C LEU A 38 -11.06 5.12 -1.60
N LYS A 39 -10.08 4.71 -2.41
CA LYS A 39 -10.14 3.46 -3.17
C LYS A 39 -9.21 2.40 -2.60
N VAL A 40 -9.72 1.18 -2.55
CA VAL A 40 -8.95 -0.02 -2.20
C VAL A 40 -8.62 -0.81 -3.46
N ASP A 41 -7.48 -1.49 -3.43
CA ASP A 41 -6.93 -2.27 -4.52
C ASP A 41 -6.13 -3.44 -3.91
N LEU A 42 -5.83 -4.49 -4.69
CA LEU A 42 -5.08 -5.66 -4.21
C LEU A 42 -3.57 -5.59 -4.48
N SER A 43 -3.04 -4.46 -4.95
CA SER A 43 -1.61 -4.32 -5.26
C SER A 43 -0.71 -4.41 -4.02
N ASP A 44 -1.24 -4.06 -2.84
CA ASP A 44 -0.52 -4.16 -1.58
C ASP A 44 -0.28 -5.62 -1.15
N VAL A 45 -1.09 -6.57 -1.64
CA VAL A 45 -0.83 -8.01 -1.46
C VAL A 45 0.47 -8.38 -2.16
N VAL A 46 0.61 -8.00 -3.43
CA VAL A 46 1.84 -8.23 -4.23
C VAL A 46 3.04 -7.54 -3.60
N THR A 47 2.83 -6.33 -3.06
CA THR A 47 3.87 -5.56 -2.36
C THR A 47 4.37 -6.30 -1.11
N LEU A 48 3.46 -6.84 -0.27
CA LEU A 48 3.83 -7.61 0.92
C LEU A 48 4.50 -8.94 0.57
N ILE A 49 4.00 -9.68 -0.44
CA ILE A 49 4.66 -10.91 -0.89
C ILE A 49 6.08 -10.62 -1.40
N GLY A 50 6.25 -9.56 -2.20
CA GLY A 50 7.55 -9.10 -2.64
C GLY A 50 8.45 -8.64 -1.49
N THR A 51 7.88 -8.08 -0.43
CA THR A 51 8.60 -7.75 0.81
C THR A 51 9.13 -8.99 1.53
N PHE A 52 8.35 -10.08 1.57
CA PHE A 52 8.84 -11.32 2.17
C PHE A 52 9.98 -11.93 1.34
N ALA A 53 9.92 -11.80 0.01
CA ALA A 53 10.98 -12.29 -0.88
C ALA A 53 12.26 -11.44 -0.85
N TYR A 54 12.14 -10.11 -0.92
CA TYR A 54 13.26 -9.18 -1.14
C TYR A 54 13.55 -8.24 0.04
N GLY A 55 12.86 -8.44 1.17
CA GLY A 55 12.98 -7.63 2.37
C GLY A 55 12.25 -6.27 2.31
N PRO A 56 12.29 -5.49 3.41
CA PRO A 56 11.62 -4.20 3.53
C PRO A 56 11.96 -3.23 2.40
N VAL A 57 13.24 -3.12 2.05
CA VAL A 57 13.71 -2.22 0.99
C VAL A 57 13.14 -2.63 -0.37
N GLY A 58 13.13 -3.93 -0.68
CA GLY A 58 12.53 -4.43 -1.92
C GLY A 58 11.02 -4.12 -1.99
N GLY A 59 10.30 -4.29 -0.89
CA GLY A 59 8.89 -3.94 -0.81
C GLY A 59 8.61 -2.44 -0.92
N ILE A 60 9.44 -1.59 -0.34
CA ILE A 60 9.37 -0.12 -0.51
C ILE A 60 9.58 0.24 -1.99
N MET A 61 10.56 -0.38 -2.65
CA MET A 61 10.80 -0.15 -4.09
C MET A 61 9.63 -0.62 -4.94
N ILE A 62 9.01 -1.76 -4.63
CA ILE A 62 7.79 -2.25 -5.30
C ILE A 62 6.66 -1.22 -5.15
N ALA A 63 6.43 -0.74 -3.92
CA ALA A 63 5.39 0.25 -3.64
C ALA A 63 5.65 1.58 -4.38
N LEU A 64 6.90 2.02 -4.44
CA LEU A 64 7.27 3.26 -5.13
C LEU A 64 7.02 3.13 -6.63
N ILE A 65 7.58 2.09 -7.26
CA ILE A 65 7.49 1.89 -8.70
C ILE A 65 6.03 1.72 -9.12
N LYS A 66 5.23 0.91 -8.40
CA LYS A 66 3.82 0.72 -8.77
C LYS A 66 3.03 2.02 -8.73
N SER A 67 3.23 2.84 -7.70
CA SER A 67 2.52 4.10 -7.54
C SER A 67 2.96 5.14 -8.57
N MET A 68 4.25 5.16 -8.92
CA MET A 68 4.77 6.01 -10.00
C MET A 68 4.22 5.61 -11.37
N VAL A 69 4.23 4.32 -11.70
CA VAL A 69 3.70 3.85 -12.99
C VAL A 69 2.19 4.10 -13.07
N HIS A 70 1.45 3.87 -11.98
CA HIS A 70 0.02 4.13 -11.93
C HIS A 70 -0.32 5.59 -12.24
N VAL A 71 0.38 6.57 -11.63
CA VAL A 71 0.11 7.98 -11.91
C VAL A 71 0.50 8.38 -13.34
N ILE A 72 1.61 7.85 -13.87
CA ILE A 72 2.04 8.11 -15.24
C ILE A 72 1.01 7.60 -16.25
N VAL A 73 0.51 6.38 -16.05
CA VAL A 73 -0.40 5.73 -16.99
C VAL A 73 -1.82 6.29 -16.89
N THR A 74 -2.32 6.56 -15.68
CA THR A 74 -3.66 7.15 -15.52
C THR A 74 -3.75 8.59 -15.99
N GLY A 75 -2.63 9.31 -16.08
CA GLY A 75 -2.60 10.71 -16.52
C GLY A 75 -3.44 11.64 -15.63
N SER A 76 -3.68 11.25 -14.38
CA SER A 76 -4.66 11.85 -13.46
C SER A 76 -4.23 13.19 -12.85
N GLY A 77 -3.17 13.81 -13.41
CA GLY A 77 -2.65 15.11 -13.04
C GLY A 77 -2.25 15.21 -11.56
N VAL A 78 -2.41 16.39 -10.98
CA VAL A 78 -2.00 16.67 -9.59
C VAL A 78 -2.82 15.85 -8.58
N ALA A 79 -4.11 15.67 -8.82
CA ALA A 79 -4.96 14.84 -7.97
C ALA A 79 -4.49 13.37 -7.92
N GLY A 80 -4.06 12.85 -9.07
CA GLY A 80 -3.44 11.55 -9.23
C GLY A 80 -2.11 11.39 -8.49
N LEU A 81 -1.28 12.43 -8.54
CA LEU A 81 0.00 12.47 -7.82
C LEU A 81 -0.20 12.41 -6.30
N ILE A 82 -1.14 13.20 -5.78
CA ILE A 82 -1.48 13.19 -4.35
C ILE A 82 -2.01 11.80 -3.95
N GLY A 83 -2.91 11.22 -4.76
CA GLY A 83 -3.54 9.93 -4.47
C GLY A 83 -2.56 8.76 -4.54
N SER A 84 -1.72 8.72 -5.58
CA SER A 84 -0.70 7.68 -5.74
C SER A 84 0.41 7.81 -4.69
N GLY A 85 0.74 9.04 -4.29
CA GLY A 85 1.63 9.30 -3.15
C GLY A 85 1.04 8.82 -1.82
N ALA A 86 -0.25 9.08 -1.58
CA ALA A 86 -0.97 8.57 -0.42
C ALA A 86 -1.02 7.04 -0.40
N ALA A 87 -1.25 6.40 -1.55
CA ALA A 87 -1.20 4.95 -1.70
C ALA A 87 0.20 4.39 -1.35
N PHE A 88 1.27 4.99 -1.89
CA PHE A 88 2.65 4.61 -1.58
C PHE A 88 2.94 4.68 -0.08
N VAL A 89 2.61 5.81 0.56
CA VAL A 89 2.86 5.99 2.00
C VAL A 89 2.06 4.99 2.82
N GLY A 90 0.79 4.74 2.46
CA GLY A 90 -0.05 3.72 3.09
C GLY A 90 0.57 2.33 2.99
N SER A 91 1.07 1.94 1.81
CA SER A 91 1.77 0.67 1.59
C SER A 91 2.97 0.54 2.53
N VAL A 92 3.84 1.56 2.59
CA VAL A 92 5.06 1.54 3.41
C VAL A 92 4.73 1.50 4.91
N ALA A 93 3.75 2.30 5.34
CA ALA A 93 3.28 2.37 6.72
C ALA A 93 2.78 1.01 7.23
N MET A 94 2.06 0.26 6.40
CA MET A 94 1.63 -1.10 6.72
C MET A 94 2.79 -2.10 6.67
N LEU A 95 3.58 -2.05 5.59
CA LEU A 95 4.62 -3.00 5.23
C LEU A 95 5.68 -3.23 6.30
N ILE A 96 6.18 -2.15 6.91
CA ILE A 96 7.31 -2.21 7.85
C ILE A 96 6.98 -3.06 9.08
N PRO A 97 5.95 -2.71 9.88
CA PRO A 97 5.58 -3.50 11.05
C PRO A 97 5.03 -4.87 10.67
N PHE A 98 4.29 -4.98 9.55
CA PHE A 98 3.75 -6.25 9.11
C PHE A 98 4.88 -7.26 8.85
N ASN A 99 5.88 -6.90 8.05
CA ASN A 99 7.01 -7.77 7.76
C ASN A 99 7.84 -8.10 9.01
N TYR A 100 8.01 -7.15 9.94
CA TYR A 100 8.76 -7.40 11.18
C TYR A 100 8.14 -8.52 12.02
N PHE A 101 6.84 -8.45 12.31
CA PHE A 101 6.16 -9.49 13.09
C PHE A 101 5.94 -10.78 12.29
N TRP A 102 5.71 -10.68 10.98
CA TRP A 102 5.53 -11.84 10.10
C TRP A 102 6.77 -12.75 10.09
N LYS A 103 7.97 -12.17 10.06
CA LYS A 103 9.25 -12.91 10.11
C LYS A 103 9.46 -13.66 11.42
N LYS A 104 8.81 -13.22 12.50
CA LYS A 104 8.84 -13.90 13.80
C LYS A 104 7.78 -14.99 13.94
N ASP A 105 6.98 -15.21 12.90
CA ASP A 105 5.80 -16.08 12.90
C ASP A 105 4.63 -15.57 13.77
N HIS A 106 4.64 -14.28 14.13
CA HIS A 106 3.57 -13.66 14.90
C HIS A 106 2.51 -13.07 13.96
N ARG A 107 1.72 -13.95 13.32
CA ARG A 107 0.74 -13.57 12.28
C ARG A 107 -0.25 -12.51 12.75
N THR A 108 -0.87 -12.73 13.91
CA THR A 108 -1.85 -11.79 14.48
C THR A 108 -1.21 -10.44 14.79
N SER A 109 0.00 -10.42 15.37
CA SER A 109 0.73 -9.18 15.65
C SER A 109 1.10 -8.43 14.38
N ALA A 110 1.43 -9.13 13.29
CA ALA A 110 1.70 -8.50 11.99
C ALA A 110 0.48 -7.77 11.45
N ILE A 111 -0.69 -8.39 11.51
CA ILE A 111 -1.96 -7.80 11.06
C ILE A 111 -2.32 -6.58 11.91
N ILE A 112 -2.27 -6.73 13.24
CA ILE A 112 -2.60 -5.64 14.17
C ILE A 112 -1.63 -4.47 13.99
N ALA A 113 -0.32 -4.72 14.03
CA ALA A 113 0.68 -3.67 13.93
C ALA A 113 0.68 -2.99 12.55
N GLY A 114 0.50 -3.75 11.47
CA GLY A 114 0.31 -3.22 10.12
C GLY A 114 -0.91 -2.31 10.00
N THR A 115 -2.05 -2.77 10.52
CA THR A 115 -3.32 -2.04 10.48
C THR A 115 -3.25 -0.75 11.30
N VAL A 116 -2.74 -0.84 12.54
CA VAL A 116 -2.60 0.33 13.43
C VAL A 116 -1.63 1.35 12.83
N SER A 117 -0.47 0.90 12.35
CA SER A 117 0.54 1.78 11.76
C SER A 117 0.00 2.52 10.53
N MET A 118 -0.60 1.78 9.58
CA MET A 118 -1.22 2.38 8.40
C MET A 118 -2.31 3.37 8.78
N THR A 119 -3.22 2.98 9.68
CA THR A 119 -4.35 3.83 10.08
C THR A 119 -3.87 5.12 10.74
N VAL A 120 -2.96 5.03 11.73
CA VAL A 120 -2.46 6.22 12.45
C VAL A 120 -1.71 7.15 11.51
N ILE A 121 -0.76 6.63 10.72
CA ILE A 121 0.04 7.46 9.81
C ILE A 121 -0.85 8.09 8.75
N MET A 122 -1.75 7.33 8.13
CA MET A 122 -2.65 7.86 7.10
C MET A 122 -3.66 8.85 7.67
N SER A 123 -4.15 8.67 8.90
CA SER A 123 -5.04 9.64 9.55
C SER A 123 -4.32 10.96 9.83
N ILE A 124 -3.11 10.91 10.37
CA ILE A 124 -2.30 12.11 10.61
C ILE A 124 -2.02 12.82 9.28
N LEU A 125 -1.50 12.09 8.28
CA LEU A 125 -1.17 12.69 6.99
C LEU A 125 -2.38 13.20 6.23
N ASN A 126 -3.54 12.56 6.34
CA ASN A 126 -4.77 13.10 5.77
C ASN A 126 -5.20 14.39 6.44
N TYR A 127 -5.03 14.51 7.76
CA TYR A 127 -5.34 15.74 8.47
C TYR A 127 -4.35 16.87 8.13
N VAL A 128 -3.05 16.59 8.08
CA VAL A 128 -2.04 17.66 8.00
C VAL A 128 -1.57 17.98 6.58
N VAL A 129 -1.65 17.03 5.65
CA VAL A 129 -1.00 17.15 4.33
C VAL A 129 -1.95 16.76 3.19
N ILE A 130 -2.39 15.51 3.11
CA ILE A 130 -3.05 14.94 1.92
C ILE A 130 -4.36 15.68 1.61
N MET A 131 -5.29 15.76 2.56
CA MET A 131 -6.56 16.43 2.32
C MET A 131 -6.41 17.95 2.17
N PRO A 132 -5.59 18.65 2.99
CA PRO A 132 -5.26 20.05 2.72
C PRO A 132 -4.69 20.29 1.31
N LEU A 133 -3.88 19.39 0.76
CA LEU A 133 -3.39 19.50 -0.62
C LEU A 133 -4.53 19.33 -1.63
N TYR A 134 -5.44 18.36 -1.42
CA TYR A 134 -6.62 18.23 -2.27
C TYR A 134 -7.51 19.49 -2.24
N MET A 135 -7.69 20.10 -1.07
CA MET A 135 -8.51 21.30 -0.93
C MET A 135 -7.86 22.52 -1.60
N ASN A 136 -6.57 22.76 -1.36
CA ASN A 136 -5.89 23.98 -1.80
C ASN A 136 -5.39 23.92 -3.25
N VAL A 137 -4.98 22.74 -3.73
CA VAL A 137 -4.36 22.59 -5.06
C VAL A 137 -5.36 22.08 -6.08
N VAL A 138 -6.24 21.15 -5.69
CA VAL A 138 -7.24 20.55 -6.58
C VAL A 138 -8.61 21.23 -6.44
N GLY A 139 -8.82 22.06 -5.41
CA GLY A 139 -10.08 22.74 -5.16
C GLY A 139 -11.19 21.84 -4.61
N MET A 140 -10.83 20.68 -4.05
CA MET A 140 -11.79 19.73 -3.49
C MET A 140 -12.52 20.37 -2.29
N LYS A 141 -13.85 20.32 -2.29
CA LYS A 141 -14.68 20.78 -1.18
C LYS A 141 -15.19 19.60 -0.36
N LEU A 142 -14.95 19.64 0.95
CA LEU A 142 -15.53 18.68 1.88
C LEU A 142 -16.90 19.16 2.35
N ASN A 143 -17.86 18.24 2.41
CA ASN A 143 -19.19 18.48 2.98
C ASN A 143 -19.21 18.34 4.51
N MET A 144 -18.04 18.18 5.14
CA MET A 144 -17.87 17.98 6.56
C MET A 144 -16.56 18.60 7.01
N SER A 145 -16.37 18.76 8.33
CA SER A 145 -15.08 19.22 8.85
C SER A 145 -13.97 18.20 8.58
N LEU A 146 -12.73 18.68 8.50
CA LEU A 146 -11.57 17.83 8.26
C LEU A 146 -11.41 16.73 9.33
N ALA A 147 -11.72 17.06 10.59
CA ALA A 147 -11.70 16.09 11.69
C ALA A 147 -12.77 15.00 11.51
N GLN A 148 -13.99 15.37 11.11
CA GLN A 148 -15.06 14.41 10.81
C GLN A 148 -14.68 13.52 9.61
N TYR A 149 -14.07 14.09 8.56
CA TYR A 149 -13.57 13.34 7.42
C TYR A 149 -12.53 12.28 7.83
N VAL A 150 -11.57 12.66 8.67
CA VAL A 150 -10.56 11.71 9.15
C VAL A 150 -11.20 10.63 10.02
N ALA A 151 -12.08 11.01 10.94
CA ALA A 151 -12.71 10.08 11.88
C ALA A 151 -13.65 9.07 11.21
N THR A 152 -14.45 9.52 10.23
CA THR A 152 -15.53 8.73 9.61
C THR A 152 -15.20 8.19 8.23
N GLY A 153 -14.15 8.71 7.59
CA GLY A 153 -13.67 8.27 6.28
C GLY A 153 -12.32 7.58 6.39
N VAL A 154 -11.27 8.33 6.74
CA VAL A 154 -9.88 7.86 6.67
C VAL A 154 -9.62 6.69 7.62
N ILE A 155 -10.02 6.81 8.89
CA ILE A 155 -9.82 5.74 9.88
C ILE A 155 -10.50 4.44 9.44
N PRO A 156 -11.83 4.39 9.21
CA PRO A 156 -12.49 3.14 8.83
C PRO A 156 -11.98 2.61 7.49
N PHE A 157 -11.70 3.48 6.51
CA PHE A 157 -11.13 3.07 5.23
C PHE A 157 -9.81 2.32 5.39
N ASN A 158 -8.85 2.89 6.14
CA ASN A 158 -7.52 2.27 6.30
C ASN A 158 -7.59 0.97 7.10
N ILE A 159 -8.47 0.88 8.10
CA ILE A 159 -8.70 -0.36 8.84
C ILE A 159 -9.21 -1.45 7.90
N VAL A 160 -10.27 -1.17 7.13
CA VAL A 160 -10.87 -2.15 6.22
C VAL A 160 -9.88 -2.53 5.12
N LYS A 161 -9.18 -1.56 4.52
CA LYS A 161 -8.14 -1.83 3.52
C LYS A 161 -7.05 -2.75 4.08
N ALA A 162 -6.49 -2.43 5.25
CA ALA A 162 -5.44 -3.26 5.85
C ALA A 162 -5.91 -4.69 6.16
N LEU A 163 -7.16 -4.87 6.60
CA LEU A 163 -7.73 -6.20 6.85
C LEU A 163 -7.95 -7.00 5.56
N ILE A 164 -8.45 -6.37 4.49
CA ILE A 164 -8.59 -7.01 3.17
C ILE A 164 -7.24 -7.50 2.66
N ILE A 165 -6.23 -6.63 2.70
CA ILE A 165 -4.86 -6.98 2.28
C ILE A 165 -4.29 -8.10 3.14
N SER A 166 -4.48 -8.04 4.45
CA SER A 166 -4.01 -9.07 5.39
C SER A 166 -4.66 -10.43 5.11
N ALA A 167 -5.98 -10.45 4.89
CA ALA A 167 -6.72 -11.66 4.56
C ALA A 167 -6.23 -12.27 3.24
N ALA A 168 -6.06 -11.43 2.20
CA ALA A 168 -5.54 -11.88 0.92
C ALA A 168 -4.11 -12.44 1.04
N VAL A 169 -3.23 -11.80 1.82
CA VAL A 169 -1.87 -12.32 2.09
C VAL A 169 -1.91 -13.67 2.79
N MET A 170 -2.78 -13.88 3.78
CA MET A 170 -2.93 -15.17 4.47
C MET A 170 -3.37 -16.29 3.52
N ILE A 171 -4.17 -15.99 2.51
CA ILE A 171 -4.66 -16.94 1.50
C ILE A 171 -3.59 -17.23 0.45
N VAL A 172 -2.87 -16.19 0.00
CA VAL A 172 -1.92 -16.28 -1.11
C VAL A 172 -0.56 -16.81 -0.66
N TYR A 173 -0.04 -16.33 0.47
CA TYR A 173 1.32 -16.65 0.92
C TYR A 173 1.60 -18.16 1.04
N PRO A 174 0.74 -18.98 1.68
CA PRO A 174 0.99 -20.42 1.81
C PRO A 174 1.05 -21.17 0.47
N ARG A 175 0.33 -20.68 -0.56
CA ARG A 175 0.31 -21.29 -1.89
C ARG A 175 1.59 -21.00 -2.70
N ILE A 176 2.21 -19.86 -2.44
CA ILE A 176 3.43 -19.42 -3.15
C ILE A 176 4.70 -19.81 -2.38
N LYS A 177 4.59 -20.03 -1.07
CA LYS A 177 5.70 -20.49 -0.22
C LYS A 177 6.30 -21.78 -0.80
N GLY A 178 7.60 -21.77 -1.06
CA GLY A 178 8.35 -22.88 -1.67
C GLY A 178 8.56 -22.80 -3.19
N HIS A 179 7.84 -21.93 -3.91
CA HIS A 179 7.96 -21.79 -5.37
C HIS A 179 8.73 -20.55 -5.82
N PHE A 180 9.07 -19.65 -4.89
CA PHE A 180 9.87 -18.44 -5.12
C PHE A 180 10.98 -18.32 -4.08
N ALA A 181 11.94 -17.41 -4.29
CA ALA A 181 13.02 -17.04 -3.35
C ALA A 181 12.55 -16.45 -2.00
N ILE A 182 11.28 -16.70 -1.64
CA ILE A 182 10.67 -16.47 -0.34
C ILE A 182 11.32 -17.48 0.62
N LYS A 183 12.33 -17.02 1.36
CA LYS A 183 12.94 -17.78 2.45
C LYS A 183 12.03 -17.82 3.67
#